data_AF-A0A258LB02-F1
#
_entry.id   AF-A0A258LB02-F1
#
_cell.length_a   1.000
_cell.length_b   1.000
_cell.length_c   1.000
_cell.angle_alpha   90.00
_cell.angle_beta   90.00
_cell.angle_gamma   90.00
#
_symmetry.space_group_name_H-M   'P 1'
#
loop_
_entity.id
_entity.type
_entity.pdbx_description
1 polymer ?
#
loop_
_entity_poly.entity_id
_entity_poly.type
_entity_poly.pdbx_seq_one_letter_code
_entity_poly.pdbx_strand_id
1 'polypeptide(L)'
;MLQLLYLPVLILLLLFYFRLAIQFKIIDKPNQRSSHSRITIRGGGIVFPIAVLIHALVSNFQYPLFTSGLMLISFVSFYDDLRPLSNKIRLFVHLIAVSFLFSQTNLLIFPIWIVIPVYILFSVRHPTLFSKNKQRLQTSYF
;
A
#
# COMPACT_ATOMS: atom_id res chain seq x y z
N MET A 1 -20.54 -4.52 17.23
CA MET A 1 -20.03 -5.80 17.78
C MET A 1 -19.31 -6.65 16.73
N LEU A 2 -19.86 -6.89 15.54
CA LEU A 2 -19.22 -7.72 14.50
C LEU A 2 -17.82 -7.24 14.07
N GLN A 3 -17.57 -5.93 14.04
CA GLN A 3 -16.26 -5.36 13.67
C GLN A 3 -15.13 -5.74 14.64
N LEU A 4 -15.44 -6.09 15.90
CA LEU A 4 -14.42 -6.50 16.88
C LEU A 4 -13.78 -7.84 16.50
N LEU A 5 -14.44 -8.65 15.66
CA LEU A 5 -13.89 -9.91 15.15
C LEU A 5 -12.85 -9.70 14.05
N TYR A 6 -12.72 -8.48 13.50
CA TYR A 6 -11.78 -8.24 12.39
C TYR A 6 -10.34 -8.42 12.84
N LEU A 7 -9.99 -7.85 13.99
CA LEU A 7 -8.64 -7.88 14.52
C LEU A 7 -8.12 -9.32 14.76
N PRO A 8 -8.83 -10.21 15.48
CA PRO A 8 -8.35 -11.58 15.67
C PRO A 8 -8.27 -12.37 14.35
N VAL A 9 -9.24 -12.19 13.43
CA VAL A 9 -9.22 -12.86 12.12
C VAL A 9 -8.02 -12.40 11.28
N LEU A 10 -7.76 -11.10 11.23
CA LEU A 10 -6.63 -10.53 10.49
C LEU A 10 -5.28 -10.93 11.11
N ILE A 11 -5.19 -11.03 12.43
CA ILE A 11 -3.99 -11.56 13.12
C ILE A 11 -3.74 -13.01 12.72
N LEU A 12 -4.77 -13.87 12.76
CA LEU A 12 -4.63 -15.27 12.37
C LEU A 12 -4.19 -15.41 10.91
N LEU A 13 -4.77 -14.62 10.01
CA LEU A 13 -4.35 -14.55 8.60
C LEU A 13 -2.90 -14.08 8.44
N LEU A 14 -2.47 -13.08 9.21
CA LEU A 14 -1.08 -12.60 9.18
C LEU A 14 -0.10 -13.68 9.64
N LEU A 15 -0.41 -14.37 10.75
CA LEU A 15 0.41 -15.46 11.25
C LEU A 15 0.49 -16.63 10.26
N PHE A 16 -0.63 -16.95 9.61
CA PHE A 16 -0.66 -17.94 8.54
C PHE A 16 0.20 -17.50 7.35
N TYR A 17 0.09 -16.24 6.94
CA TYR A 17 0.93 -15.67 5.90
C TYR A 17 2.42 -15.76 6.23
N PHE A 18 2.83 -15.49 7.47
CA PHE A 18 4.25 -15.63 7.85
C PHE A 18 4.77 -17.05 7.67
N ARG A 19 3.96 -18.07 7.96
CA ARG A 19 4.34 -19.47 7.70
C ARG A 19 4.54 -19.74 6.22
N LEU A 20 3.63 -19.25 5.36
CA LEU A 20 3.75 -19.38 3.91
C LEU A 20 4.96 -18.60 3.38
N ALA A 21 5.16 -17.37 3.83
CA ALA A 21 6.25 -16.51 3.39
C ALA A 21 7.63 -17.12 3.70
N ILE A 22 7.77 -17.80 4.84
CA ILE A 22 8.96 -18.58 5.17
C ILE A 22 9.17 -19.73 4.17
N GLN A 23 8.11 -20.50 3.86
CA GLN A 23 8.18 -21.62 2.91
C GLN A 23 8.55 -21.15 1.49
N PHE A 24 7.97 -20.05 1.03
CA PHE A 24 8.25 -19.46 -0.28
C PHE A 24 9.49 -18.56 -0.30
N LYS A 25 10.24 -18.45 0.82
CA LYS A 25 11.43 -17.61 0.97
C LYS A 25 11.20 -16.14 0.57
N ILE A 26 10.02 -15.60 0.87
CA ILE A 26 9.67 -14.18 0.67
C ILE A 26 10.33 -13.37 1.79
N ILE A 27 11.61 -13.06 1.58
CA ILE A 27 12.52 -12.61 2.61
C ILE A 27 13.25 -11.34 2.14
N ASP A 28 13.35 -10.34 3.00
CA ASP A 28 14.30 -9.24 2.84
C ASP A 28 15.64 -9.58 3.45
N LYS A 29 16.70 -9.36 2.69
CA LYS A 29 18.08 -9.50 3.18
C LYS A 29 18.63 -8.11 3.49
N PRO A 30 19.39 -7.96 4.59
CA PRO A 30 20.01 -6.69 4.92
C PRO A 30 20.94 -6.26 3.77
N ASN A 31 20.70 -5.06 3.25
CA ASN A 31 21.52 -4.41 2.24
C ASN A 31 22.03 -3.07 2.81
N GLN A 32 22.94 -2.39 2.11
CA GLN A 32 23.52 -1.11 2.54
C GLN A 32 22.49 0.02 2.72
N ARG A 33 21.24 -0.18 2.28
CA ARG A 33 20.10 0.73 2.46
C ARG A 33 19.14 0.31 3.60
N SER A 34 19.38 -0.83 4.24
CA SER A 34 18.51 -1.42 5.26
C SER A 34 18.96 -1.03 6.67
N SER A 35 18.05 -0.57 7.53
CA SER A 35 18.33 -0.34 8.95
C SER A 35 18.29 -1.62 9.81
N HIS A 36 17.81 -2.73 9.25
CA HIS A 36 17.78 -4.02 9.90
C HIS A 36 19.08 -4.79 9.62
N SER A 37 19.66 -5.40 10.66
CA SER A 37 20.83 -6.28 10.55
C SER A 37 20.45 -7.76 10.37
N ARG A 38 19.18 -8.09 10.61
CA ARG A 38 18.64 -9.45 10.53
C ARG A 38 17.73 -9.60 9.31
N ILE A 39 17.68 -10.83 8.81
CA ILE A 39 16.77 -11.26 7.75
C ILE A 39 15.32 -11.11 8.23
N THR A 40 14.44 -10.50 7.43
CA THR A 40 13.03 -10.26 7.79
C THR A 40 12.07 -10.76 6.71
N ILE A 41 10.82 -11.04 7.07
CA ILE A 41 9.78 -11.46 6.13
C ILE A 41 9.24 -10.23 5.38
N ARG A 42 9.11 -10.33 4.05
CA ARG A 42 8.51 -9.29 3.20
C ARG A 42 7.04 -9.59 2.91
N GLY A 43 6.29 -8.57 2.48
CA GLY A 43 4.93 -8.73 1.97
C GLY A 43 3.84 -8.95 3.03
N GLY A 44 4.10 -8.65 4.30
CA GLY A 44 3.06 -8.68 5.35
C GLY A 44 1.84 -7.80 5.05
N GLY A 45 1.96 -6.87 4.10
CA GLY A 45 0.87 -6.02 3.61
C GLY A 45 -0.29 -6.76 2.94
N ILE A 46 -0.21 -8.07 2.65
CA ILE A 46 -1.34 -8.84 2.08
C ILE A 46 -2.60 -8.80 2.93
N VAL A 47 -2.46 -8.54 4.23
CA VAL A 47 -3.58 -8.45 5.16
C VAL A 47 -4.49 -7.26 4.84
N PHE A 48 -3.96 -6.18 4.25
CA PHE A 48 -4.75 -5.00 3.88
C PHE A 48 -5.80 -5.28 2.79
N PRO A 49 -5.47 -5.81 1.60
CA PRO A 49 -6.49 -6.12 0.60
C PRO A 49 -7.51 -7.16 1.11
N ILE A 50 -7.10 -8.11 1.97
CA ILE A 50 -8.04 -9.05 2.60
C ILE A 50 -8.98 -8.33 3.56
N ALA A 51 -8.48 -7.42 4.40
CA ALA A 51 -9.30 -6.63 5.30
C ALA A 51 -10.33 -5.78 4.55
N VAL A 52 -9.91 -5.16 3.44
CA VAL A 52 -10.79 -4.37 2.56
C VAL A 52 -11.88 -5.26 1.95
N LEU A 53 -11.53 -6.46 1.48
CA LEU A 53 -12.49 -7.41 0.92
C LEU A 53 -13.51 -7.88 1.97
N ILE A 54 -13.06 -8.23 3.17
CA ILE A 54 -13.95 -8.63 4.28
C ILE A 54 -14.90 -7.48 4.61
N HIS A 55 -14.37 -6.25 4.72
CA HIS A 55 -15.20 -5.08 4.97
C HIS A 55 -16.24 -4.86 3.85
N ALA A 56 -15.86 -5.03 2.59
CA ALA A 56 -16.76 -4.92 1.45
C ALA A 56 -17.94 -5.90 1.55
N LEU A 57 -17.67 -7.16 1.88
CA LEU A 57 -18.68 -8.20 2.00
C LEU A 57 -19.62 -7.94 3.19
N VAL A 58 -19.07 -7.61 4.36
CA VAL A 58 -19.86 -7.36 5.57
C VAL A 58 -20.72 -6.10 5.46
N SER A 59 -20.24 -5.09 4.74
CA SER A 59 -21.00 -3.86 4.48
C SER A 59 -21.95 -3.98 3.29
N ASN A 60 -22.09 -5.15 2.66
CA ASN A 60 -22.88 -5.36 1.44
C ASN A 60 -22.51 -4.36 0.32
N PHE A 61 -21.23 -4.05 0.17
CA PHE A 61 -20.71 -3.11 -0.82
C PHE A 61 -21.33 -1.71 -0.73
N GLN A 62 -21.66 -1.24 0.48
CA GLN A 62 -22.24 0.09 0.71
C GLN A 62 -21.43 1.23 0.06
N TYR A 63 -20.11 1.09 -0.05
CA TYR A 63 -19.21 2.08 -0.63
C TYR A 63 -18.34 1.49 -1.75
N PRO A 64 -18.90 1.18 -2.93
CA PRO A 64 -18.24 0.35 -3.93
C PRO A 64 -17.03 1.05 -4.60
N LEU A 65 -17.14 2.35 -4.90
CA LEU A 65 -16.04 3.11 -5.50
C LEU A 65 -14.89 3.29 -4.52
N PHE A 66 -15.18 3.72 -3.29
CA PHE A 66 -14.17 3.85 -2.25
C PHE A 66 -13.47 2.51 -1.97
N THR A 67 -14.23 1.43 -1.83
CA THR A 67 -13.70 0.08 -1.57
C THR A 67 -12.81 -0.40 -2.71
N SER A 68 -13.21 -0.19 -3.97
CA SER A 68 -12.39 -0.57 -5.12
C SER A 68 -11.10 0.24 -5.22
N GLY A 69 -11.13 1.55 -4.95
CA GLY A 69 -9.94 2.40 -4.90
C GLY A 69 -8.98 1.96 -3.79
N LEU A 70 -9.51 1.64 -2.61
CA LEU A 70 -8.73 1.14 -1.49
C LEU A 70 -8.14 -0.25 -1.77
N MET A 71 -8.89 -1.13 -2.45
CA MET A 71 -8.41 -2.44 -2.91
C MET A 71 -7.26 -2.29 -3.91
N LEU A 72 -7.35 -1.34 -4.85
CA LEU A 72 -6.29 -1.06 -5.82
C LEU A 72 -4.99 -0.59 -5.15
N ILE A 73 -5.07 0.41 -4.25
CA ILE A 73 -3.88 0.91 -3.53
C ILE A 73 -3.26 -0.18 -2.66
N SER A 74 -4.08 -0.91 -1.90
CA SER A 74 -3.58 -1.96 -1.00
C SER A 74 -2.92 -3.11 -1.78
N PHE A 75 -3.50 -3.54 -2.90
CA PHE A 75 -2.91 -4.56 -3.75
C PHE A 75 -1.59 -4.10 -4.38
N VAL A 76 -1.53 -2.89 -4.94
CA VAL A 76 -0.30 -2.34 -5.52
C VAL A 76 0.79 -2.16 -4.47
N SER A 77 0.42 -1.79 -3.25
CA SER A 77 1.38 -1.65 -2.14
C SER A 77 1.95 -3.01 -1.73
N PHE A 78 1.10 -4.03 -1.62
CA PHE A 78 1.56 -5.40 -1.38
C PHE A 78 2.45 -5.92 -2.53
N TYR A 79 2.09 -5.67 -3.78
CA TYR A 79 2.89 -6.10 -4.91
C TYR A 79 4.25 -5.39 -4.95
N ASP A 80 4.31 -4.09 -4.61
CA ASP A 80 5.55 -3.31 -4.50
C ASP A 80 6.51 -3.91 -3.45
N ASP A 81 5.98 -4.47 -2.35
CA ASP A 81 6.79 -5.16 -1.31
C ASP A 81 7.48 -6.42 -1.86
N LEU A 82 6.81 -7.15 -2.75
CA LEU A 82 7.33 -8.36 -3.39
C LEU A 82 8.29 -8.03 -4.53
N ARG A 83 7.91 -7.08 -5.40
CA ARG A 83 8.67 -6.66 -6.57
C ARG A 83 8.56 -5.15 -6.72
N PRO A 84 9.68 -4.42 -6.74
CA PRO A 84 9.65 -2.97 -6.84
C PRO A 84 8.94 -2.55 -8.13
N LEU A 85 7.85 -1.80 -7.98
CA LEU A 85 7.09 -1.22 -9.07
C LEU A 85 7.66 0.15 -9.45
N SER A 86 7.49 0.51 -10.72
CA SER A 86 7.87 1.86 -11.17
C SER A 86 7.00 2.92 -10.48
N ASN A 87 7.60 4.06 -10.15
CA ASN A 87 6.87 5.20 -9.55
C ASN A 87 5.70 5.67 -10.43
N LYS A 88 5.79 5.50 -11.76
CA LYS A 88 4.72 5.88 -12.71
C LYS A 88 3.45 5.05 -12.46
N ILE A 89 3.58 3.72 -12.36
CA ILE A 89 2.44 2.82 -12.10
C ILE A 89 1.84 3.13 -10.74
N ARG A 90 2.68 3.30 -9.72
CA ARG A 90 2.21 3.64 -8.37
C ARG A 90 1.41 4.94 -8.34
N LEU A 91 1.90 5.99 -9.00
CA LEU A 91 1.21 7.27 -9.08
C LEU A 91 -0.12 7.15 -9.84
N PHE A 92 -0.12 6.45 -10.97
CA PHE A 92 -1.33 6.25 -11.77
C PHE A 92 -2.44 5.55 -10.97
N VAL A 93 -2.08 4.50 -10.22
CA VAL A 93 -3.05 3.78 -9.38
C VAL A 93 -3.55 4.64 -8.22
N HIS A 94 -2.67 5.44 -7.60
CA HIS A 94 -3.10 6.39 -6.56
C HIS A 94 -4.09 7.42 -7.12
N LEU A 95 -3.83 7.99 -8.30
CA LEU A 95 -4.73 8.94 -8.95
C LEU A 95 -6.12 8.34 -9.21
N ILE A 96 -6.19 7.08 -9.67
CA ILE A 96 -7.48 6.39 -9.88
C ILE A 96 -8.21 6.21 -8.55
N ALA A 97 -7.51 5.72 -7.53
CA ALA A 97 -8.12 5.45 -6.23
C ALA A 97 -8.59 6.72 -5.52
N VAL A 98 -7.84 7.82 -5.61
CA VAL A 98 -8.25 9.13 -5.07
C VAL A 98 -9.46 9.67 -5.85
N SER A 99 -9.50 9.49 -7.17
CA SER A 99 -10.68 9.85 -7.97
C SER A 99 -11.93 9.09 -7.52
N PHE A 100 -11.80 7.79 -7.22
CA PHE A 100 -12.90 6.99 -6.68
C PHE A 100 -13.34 7.43 -5.29
N LEU A 101 -12.39 7.79 -4.42
CA LEU A 101 -12.69 8.36 -3.10
C LEU A 101 -13.51 9.64 -3.23
N PHE A 102 -13.05 10.60 -4.05
CA PHE A 102 -13.72 11.89 -4.24
C PHE A 102 -15.12 11.75 -4.84
N SER A 103 -15.29 10.81 -5.77
CA SER A 103 -16.59 10.51 -6.36
C SER A 103 -17.57 9.90 -5.36
N GLN A 104 -17.12 9.04 -4.44
CA GLN A 104 -17.99 8.40 -3.46
C GLN A 104 -18.37 9.35 -2.32
N THR A 105 -17.46 10.22 -1.88
CA THR A 105 -17.64 11.09 -0.72
C THR A 105 -18.23 12.46 -1.05
N ASN A 106 -18.60 12.71 -2.31
CA ASN A 106 -19.13 13.99 -2.80
C ASN A 106 -18.20 15.19 -2.51
N LEU A 107 -16.89 14.97 -2.36
CA LEU A 107 -15.92 16.04 -2.10
C LEU A 107 -15.83 17.05 -3.26
N LEU A 108 -16.27 16.66 -4.45
CA LEU A 108 -16.31 17.51 -5.63
C LEU A 108 -17.35 18.66 -5.53
N ILE A 109 -18.24 18.63 -4.54
CA ILE A 109 -19.22 19.71 -4.29
C ILE A 109 -18.53 20.95 -3.69
N PHE A 110 -17.40 20.77 -3.01
CA PHE A 110 -16.65 21.90 -2.44
C PHE A 110 -16.03 22.76 -3.55
N PRO A 111 -15.78 24.05 -3.27
CA PRO A 111 -15.16 24.93 -4.24
C PRO A 111 -13.75 24.46 -4.64
N ILE A 112 -13.37 24.77 -5.88
CA ILE A 112 -12.20 24.19 -6.55
C ILE A 112 -10.87 24.49 -5.83
N TRP A 113 -10.80 25.63 -5.13
CA TRP A 113 -9.64 26.02 -4.32
C TRP A 113 -9.45 25.16 -3.06
N ILE A 114 -10.46 24.39 -2.63
CA ILE A 114 -10.34 23.35 -1.59
C ILE A 114 -10.06 21.99 -2.23
N VAL A 115 -10.79 21.66 -3.30
CA VAL A 115 -10.70 20.34 -3.96
C VAL A 115 -9.30 20.07 -4.50
N ILE A 116 -8.67 21.04 -5.18
CA ILE A 116 -7.36 20.86 -5.82
C ILE A 116 -6.25 20.57 -4.79
N PRO A 117 -6.05 21.37 -3.72
CA PRO A 117 -5.05 21.06 -2.70
C PRO A 117 -5.27 19.71 -2.03
N VAL A 118 -6.52 19.37 -1.69
CA VAL A 118 -6.84 18.10 -1.03
C VAL A 118 -6.57 16.92 -1.97
N TYR A 119 -6.92 17.04 -3.25
CA TYR A 119 -6.65 16.00 -4.25
C TYR A 119 -5.14 15.76 -4.44
N ILE A 120 -4.35 16.83 -4.51
CA ILE A 120 -2.89 16.74 -4.60
C ILE A 120 -2.31 16.09 -3.35
N LEU A 121 -2.79 16.47 -2.15
CA LEU A 121 -2.33 15.90 -0.89
C LEU A 121 -2.54 14.38 -0.83
N PHE A 122 -3.70 13.88 -1.27
CA PHE A 122 -3.99 12.45 -1.28
C PHE A 122 -3.29 11.69 -2.43
N SER A 123 -3.04 12.34 -3.57
CA SER A 123 -2.44 11.70 -4.75
C SER A 123 -0.91 11.65 -4.69
N VAL A 124 -0.28 12.64 -4.06
CA VAL A 124 1.18 12.74 -3.98
C VAL A 124 1.68 11.97 -2.78
N ARG A 125 2.23 10.77 -3.03
CA ARG A 125 3.12 10.14 -2.07
C ARG A 125 4.38 10.98 -1.97
N HIS A 126 4.59 11.65 -0.82
CA HIS A 126 5.73 12.53 -0.56
C HIS A 126 7.01 11.87 -1.08
N PRO A 127 7.57 12.34 -2.20
CA PRO A 127 8.80 11.77 -2.71
C PRO A 127 9.89 12.27 -1.76
N THR A 128 10.44 11.38 -0.95
CA THR A 128 11.77 11.62 -0.39
C THR A 128 12.73 11.73 -1.58
N LEU A 129 12.90 12.96 -2.05
CA LEU A 129 13.78 13.40 -3.14
C LEU A 129 15.27 13.32 -2.77
N PHE A 130 15.66 12.42 -1.86
CA PHE A 130 17.05 12.22 -1.45
C PHE A 130 17.44 10.75 -1.54
N SER A 131 17.80 10.30 -2.75
CA SER A 131 18.71 9.14 -2.93
C SER A 131 19.10 8.88 -4.40
N LYS A 132 18.92 9.82 -5.35
CA LYS A 132 19.37 9.57 -6.74
C LYS A 132 20.84 9.90 -7.05
N ASN A 133 21.62 10.40 -6.08
CA ASN A 133 23.02 10.81 -6.31
C ASN A 133 24.11 10.03 -5.55
N LYS A 134 23.82 8.85 -4.97
CA LYS A 134 24.84 8.07 -4.22
C LYS A 134 25.18 6.70 -4.84
N GLN A 135 25.02 6.55 -6.16
CA GLN A 135 25.38 5.31 -6.88
C GLN A 135 26.48 5.49 -7.94
N ARG A 136 27.12 6.66 -8.04
CA ARG A 136 28.24 6.90 -8.98
C ARG A 136 29.64 6.92 -8.36
N LEU A 137 29.79 6.63 -7.05
CA LEU A 137 31.07 6.74 -6.34
C LEU A 137 31.55 5.46 -5.65
N GLN A 138 30.99 4.28 -5.95
CA GLN A 138 31.39 3.02 -5.30
C GLN A 138 31.75 1.88 -6.25
N THR A 139 32.03 2.17 -7.53
CA THR A 139 32.62 1.19 -8.48
C THR A 139 34.13 1.38 -8.68
N SER A 140 34.83 2.02 -7.72
CA SER A 140 36.29 2.24 -7.80
C SER A 140 37.12 1.52 -6.74
N TYR A 141 36.52 0.71 -5.88
CA TYR A 141 37.27 -0.21 -5.02
C TYR A 141 36.49 -1.51 -4.90
N PHE A 142 37.18 -2.61 -5.19
CA PHE A 142 36.74 -4.00 -5.41
C PHE A 142 36.39 -4.37 -6.84
#